data_AF-A0A1I0Y3T6-F1
#
_entry.id   AF-A0A1I0Y3T6-F1
#
_cell.length_a   1.000
_cell.length_b   1.000
_cell.length_c   1.000
_cell.angle_alpha   90.00
_cell.angle_beta   90.00
_cell.angle_gamma   90.00
#
_symmetry.space_group_name_H-M   'P 1'
#
loop_
_entity.id
_entity.type
_entity.pdbx_description
1 polymer ?
#
loop_
_entity_poly.entity_id
_entity_poly.type
_entity_poly.pdbx_seq_one_letter_code
_entity_poly.pdbx_strand_id
1 'polypeptide(L)' 'MTTYLSTFKVEKVYKRLMLNTLEPNEDYIHGLIRVYNAKICNIIDDYNSSAYYEPLPTIIRSYYNSSFN' A
#
# COMPACT_ATOMS: atom_id res chain seq x y z
N MET A 1 22.19 -1.65 -9.18
CA MET A 1 21.44 -0.39 -9.42
C MET A 1 19.99 -0.69 -9.80
N THR A 2 19.31 -1.55 -9.05
CA THR A 2 17.91 -1.98 -9.31
C THR A 2 17.03 -1.79 -8.07
N THR A 3 17.62 -1.79 -6.87
CA THR A 3 16.91 -1.66 -5.60
C THR A 3 16.21 -0.29 -5.44
N TYR A 4 16.88 0.83 -5.73
CA TYR A 4 16.31 2.18 -5.58
C TYR A 4 15.05 2.44 -6.43
N LEU A 5 15.00 1.90 -7.65
CA LEU A 5 13.83 2.09 -8.53
C LEU A 5 12.62 1.28 -8.04
N SER A 6 12.86 0.14 -7.40
CA SER A 6 11.80 -0.69 -6.79
C SER A 6 11.22 -0.01 -5.54
N THR A 7 12.08 0.61 -4.71
CA THR A 7 11.68 1.32 -3.49
C THR A 7 10.81 2.53 -3.81
N PHE A 8 11.21 3.39 -4.74
CA PHE A 8 10.46 4.59 -5.10
C PHE A 8 9.04 4.29 -5.61
N LYS A 9 8.89 3.20 -6.36
CA LYS A 9 7.58 2.82 -6.87
C LYS A 9 6.69 2.23 -5.77
N VAL A 10 7.25 1.50 -4.80
CA VAL A 10 6.50 1.01 -3.62
C VAL A 10 6.03 2.19 -2.78
N GLU A 11 6.89 3.17 -2.51
CA GLU A 11 6.51 4.41 -1.80
C GLU A 11 5.34 5.14 -2.49
N LYS A 12 5.31 5.14 -3.83
CA LYS A 12 4.20 5.71 -4.61
C LYS A 12 2.90 4.93 -4.44
N VAL A 13 2.95 3.61 -4.27
CA VAL A 13 1.76 2.78 -3.95
C VAL A 13 1.23 3.13 -2.56
N TYR A 14 2.10 3.17 -1.54
CA TYR A 14 1.73 3.52 -0.17
C TYR A 14 1.10 4.90 -0.06
N LYS A 15 1.70 5.91 -0.70
CA LYS A 15 1.14 7.27 -0.73
C LYS A 15 -0.26 7.30 -1.33
N ARG A 16 -0.48 6.60 -2.45
CA ARG A 16 -1.81 6.56 -3.11
C ARG A 16 -2.82 5.82 -2.26
N LEU A 17 -2.44 4.69 -1.68
CA LEU A 17 -3.31 3.91 -0.80
C LEU A 17 -3.73 4.72 0.43
N MET A 18 -2.79 5.37 1.10
CA MET A 18 -3.07 6.27 2.23
C MET A 18 -4.03 7.39 1.85
N LEU A 19 -3.77 8.12 0.76
CA LEU A 19 -4.64 9.21 0.32
C LEU A 19 -6.07 8.77 -0.02
N ASN A 20 -6.26 7.51 -0.45
CA ASN A 20 -7.58 6.98 -0.77
C ASN A 20 -8.30 6.35 0.43
N THR A 21 -7.58 6.06 1.51
CA THR A 21 -8.12 5.40 2.71
C THR A 21 -8.16 6.32 3.91
N LEU A 22 -7.69 7.58 3.76
CA LEU A 22 -7.63 8.59 4.81
C LEU A 22 -9.02 8.86 5.38
N GLU A 23 -9.13 8.83 6.71
CA GLU A 23 -10.39 9.09 7.39
C GLU A 23 -10.60 10.60 7.63
N PRO A 24 -11.87 11.08 7.77
CA PRO A 24 -12.17 12.52 7.87
C PRO A 24 -11.49 13.28 9.03
N ASN A 25 -11.04 12.57 10.06
CA ASN A 25 -10.38 13.14 11.24
C ASN A 25 -8.98 12.53 11.46
N GLU A 26 -8.38 11.96 10.42
CA GLU A 26 -7.08 11.31 10.49
C GLU A 26 -6.00 12.21 9.89
N ASP A 27 -4.95 12.49 10.67
CA ASP A 27 -3.77 13.19 10.16
C ASP A 27 -3.01 12.30 9.17
N TYR A 28 -2.34 12.90 8.20
CA TYR A 28 -1.54 12.17 7.22
C TYR A 28 -0.51 11.21 7.84
N ILE A 29 0.13 11.61 8.95
CA ILE A 29 1.10 10.74 9.65
C ILE A 29 0.39 9.54 10.28
N HIS A 30 -0.77 9.76 10.90
CA HIS A 30 -1.58 8.68 11.48
C HIS A 30 -2.09 7.72 10.40
N GLY A 31 -2.58 8.24 9.26
CA GLY A 31 -2.98 7.43 8.12
C GLY A 31 -1.83 6.62 7.53
N LEU A 32 -0.64 7.20 7.42
CA LEU A 32 0.53 6.47 6.93
C LEU A 32 0.89 5.32 7.87
N ILE A 33 0.95 5.56 9.18
CA ILE A 33 1.24 4.54 10.19
C ILE A 33 0.19 3.42 10.14
N ARG A 34 -1.10 3.77 10.06
CA ARG A 34 -2.19 2.78 9.97
C ARG A 34 -2.07 1.93 8.72
N VAL A 35 -1.83 2.53 7.57
CA VAL A 35 -1.67 1.81 6.31
C VAL A 35 -0.46 0.90 6.38
N TYR A 36 0.71 1.37 6.81
CA TYR A 36 1.92 0.54 6.95
C TYR A 36 1.71 -0.66 7.89
N ASN A 37 0.94 -0.51 8.96
CA ASN A 37 0.64 -1.59 9.88
C ASN A 37 -0.46 -2.55 9.40
N ALA A 38 -1.05 -2.34 8.23
CA ALA A 38 -2.04 -3.27 7.67
C ALA A 38 -1.38 -4.58 7.20
N LYS A 39 -2.11 -5.69 7.34
CA LYS A 39 -1.64 -7.02 6.90
C LYS A 39 -1.22 -7.09 5.43
N ILE A 40 -1.83 -6.25 4.58
CA ILE A 40 -1.55 -6.27 3.15
C ILE A 40 -0.16 -5.74 2.79
N CYS A 41 0.48 -4.98 3.69
CA CYS A 41 1.79 -4.38 3.45
C CYS A 41 2.86 -5.46 3.31
N ASN A 42 2.77 -6.52 4.11
CA ASN A 42 3.62 -7.71 3.96
C ASN A 42 3.49 -8.37 2.58
N ILE A 43 2.33 -8.22 1.91
CA ILE A 43 2.09 -8.77 0.56
C ILE A 43 2.59 -7.78 -0.50
N ILE A 44 2.36 -6.48 -0.32
CA ILE A 44 2.85 -5.42 -1.23
C ILE A 44 4.39 -5.35 -1.22
N ASP A 45 5.01 -5.51 -0.05
CA ASP A 45 6.45 -5.45 0.14
C ASP A 45 7.16 -6.73 -0.33
N ASP A 46 6.42 -7.82 -0.49
CA ASP A 46 6.94 -9.00 -1.18
C ASP A 46 7.00 -8.73 -2.68
N TYR A 47 8.18 -8.33 -3.15
CA TYR A 47 8.48 -8.08 -4.56
C TYR A 47 8.34 -9.32 -5.47
N ASN A 48 8.21 -10.53 -4.89
CA ASN A 48 7.88 -11.73 -5.65
C ASN A 48 6.36 -11.93 -5.80
N SER A 49 5.55 -11.19 -5.05
CA SER A 49 4.11 -11.20 -5.19
C SER A 49 3.68 -10.31 -6.36
N SER A 50 2.65 -10.74 -7.09
CA SER A 50 2.07 -9.92 -8.16
C SER A 50 1.30 -8.71 -7.62
N ALA A 51 1.04 -8.63 -6.31
CA ALA A 51 0.20 -7.62 -5.67
C ALA A 51 0.73 -6.19 -5.88
N TYR A 52 2.04 -6.04 -5.95
CA TYR A 52 2.69 -4.77 -6.23
C TYR A 52 2.37 -4.22 -7.64
N TYR A 53 2.12 -5.10 -8.62
CA TYR A 53 1.81 -4.73 -10.00
C TYR A 53 0.31 -4.49 -10.24
N GLU A 54 -0.54 -4.78 -9.25
CA GLU A 54 -1.97 -4.62 -9.36
C GLU A 54 -2.39 -3.14 -9.48
N PRO A 55 -3.51 -2.86 -10.18
CA PRO A 55 -4.02 -1.52 -10.27
C PRO A 55 -4.58 -1.04 -8.90
N LEU A 56 -4.57 0.27 -8.69
CA LEU A 56 -4.93 0.88 -7.40
C LEU A 56 -6.31 0.45 -6.85
N PRO A 57 -7.39 0.32 -7.65
CA PRO A 57 -8.68 -0.15 -7.14
C PRO A 57 -8.61 -1.57 -6.56
N THR A 58 -7.81 -2.46 -7.15
CA THR A 58 -7.56 -3.80 -6.62
C THR A 58 -6.84 -3.72 -5.29
N ILE A 59 -5.78 -2.90 -5.20
CA ILE A 59 -5.00 -2.71 -3.97
C ILE A 59 -5.88 -2.15 -2.83
N ILE A 60 -6.75 -1.17 -3.11
CA ILE A 60 -7.69 -0.62 -2.13
C ILE A 60 -8.69 -1.68 -1.66
N ARG A 61 -9.25 -2.46 -2.59
CA ARG A 61 -10.16 -3.56 -2.24
C ARG A 61 -9.47 -4.58 -1.35
N SER A 62 -8.25 -4.97 -1.70
CA SER A 62 -7.44 -5.89 -0.91
C SER A 62 -7.10 -5.33 0.46
N TYR A 63 -6.85 -4.02 0.57
CA TYR A 63 -6.64 -3.32 1.84
C TYR A 63 -7.83 -3.49 2.79
N TYR A 64 -9.05 -3.22 2.33
CA TYR A 64 -10.26 -3.41 3.14
C TYR A 64 -10.55 -4.89 3.43
N ASN A 65 -10.21 -5.79 2.51
CA ASN A 65 -10.39 -7.23 2.68
C ASN A 65 -9.26 -7.92 3.46
N SER A 66 -8.20 -7.19 3.83
CA SER A 66 -6.97 -7.73 4.44
C SER A 66 -6.36 -8.93 3.69
N SER A 67 -6.65 -9.09 2.40
CA SER A 67 -6.20 -10.21 1.56
C SER A 67 -6.20 -9.84 0.07
N PHE A 68 -5.25 -10.40 -0.68
CA PHE A 68 -5.27 -10.42 -2.14
C PHE A 68 -5.81 -11.78 -2.57
N ASN A 69 -7.14 -11.88 -2.71
CA ASN A 69 -7.86 -13.10 -3.10
C ASN A 69 -8.87 -12.77 -4.21
#